data_AF-A0AAF0RH33-F1
#
_entry.id   AF-A0AAF0RH33-F1
#
_cell.length_a   1.000
_cell.length_b   1.000
_cell.length_c   1.000
_cell.angle_alpha   90.00
_cell.angle_beta   90.00
_cell.angle_gamma   90.00
#
_symmetry.space_group_name_H-M   'P 1'
#
loop_
_entity.id
_entity.type
_entity.pdbx_description
1 polymer ?
#
loop_
_entity_poly.entity_id
_entity_poly.type
_entity_poly.pdbx_seq_one_letter_code
_entity_poly.pdbx_strand_id
1 'polypeptide(L)'
;MTATAFCLHALGSSSEEFATLRARLAGTLDLIGVDLPGFGRSSAVTGTTVEEMVERVERAIGRSGATEWVLVGHSMGGKVASVVASRTIDGSNGLFGLRAVVLLAASPLSPEPMDDERRQTMLGWASDGEIGPDEADTFVSANTDEQLPPEPHAMAVHDVQRAAPEAWTAWLVRGSREDWSDRFPPNPVPALVLAGAADGDLGPDAQRTLNLPHWPNGEFGVVEGAAHLLPWERPDDVADRIRDFWDRRVAPGPLVPAATVRVIASPRVSARTRGILAVRSLPDDPGASPQVLTDRQLTTLRAFARVVVPQDDRPVDLALRVDAQLADGLGDGWRPDGLPVDVDAYRAGLDALAPEADRGDDHLATVLDAVSEGEHTPAAGPFDAEQLRAWAEDASVDLAKQWVAHPATMAEIDYDGFANGGDGVRKQGFLLLGAGQREAWEPAGAAR
;
A
#
# COMPACT_ATOMS: atom_id res chain seq x y z
N MET A 1 5.60 -12.77 12.47
CA MET A 1 5.65 -11.47 13.19
C MET A 1 4.44 -10.68 12.74
N THR A 2 3.80 -9.94 13.64
CA THR A 2 2.66 -9.06 13.28
C THR A 2 3.20 -7.80 12.62
N ALA A 3 2.57 -7.34 11.54
CA ALA A 3 2.99 -6.11 10.87
C ALA A 3 2.75 -4.87 11.75
N THR A 4 3.64 -3.88 11.64
CA THR A 4 3.55 -2.63 12.42
C THR A 4 2.72 -1.60 11.68
N ALA A 5 1.73 -0.99 12.32
CA ALA A 5 0.95 0.11 11.78
C ALA A 5 1.34 1.43 12.47
N PHE A 6 1.83 2.40 11.71
CA PHE A 6 2.14 3.74 12.22
C PHE A 6 0.92 4.64 12.08
N CYS A 7 0.38 5.10 13.21
CA CYS A 7 -0.88 5.84 13.27
C CYS A 7 -0.64 7.34 13.49
N LEU A 8 -1.17 8.17 12.59
CA LEU A 8 -1.01 9.63 12.56
C LEU A 8 -2.36 10.28 12.85
N HIS A 9 -2.42 11.07 13.93
CA HIS A 9 -3.67 11.56 14.51
C HIS A 9 -4.25 12.80 13.79
N ALA A 10 -5.52 13.12 14.09
CA ALA A 10 -6.20 14.33 13.61
C ALA A 10 -5.71 15.62 14.28
N LEU A 11 -6.09 16.77 13.71
CA LEU A 11 -5.85 18.09 14.33
C LEU A 11 -6.46 18.14 15.74
N GLY A 12 -5.70 18.65 16.73
CA GLY A 12 -6.19 18.77 18.10
C GLY A 12 -6.27 17.44 18.86
N SER A 13 -5.72 16.36 18.30
CA SER A 13 -5.71 15.03 18.90
C SER A 13 -4.29 14.59 19.29
N SER A 14 -4.12 13.33 19.67
CA SER A 14 -2.84 12.69 19.91
C SER A 14 -2.88 11.20 19.59
N SER A 15 -1.75 10.50 19.75
CA SER A 15 -1.65 9.05 19.65
C SER A 15 -2.61 8.26 20.56
N GLU A 16 -3.19 8.90 21.59
CA GLU A 16 -4.22 8.29 22.43
C GLU A 16 -5.53 7.99 21.66
N GLU A 17 -5.82 8.68 20.55
CA GLU A 17 -7.01 8.38 19.72
C GLU A 17 -7.01 6.95 19.18
N PHE A 18 -5.83 6.35 19.04
CA PHE A 18 -5.68 4.99 18.54
C PHE A 18 -5.65 3.95 19.66
N ALA A 19 -5.81 4.32 20.94
CA ALA A 19 -5.68 3.38 22.06
C ALA A 19 -6.71 2.24 21.99
N THR A 20 -7.98 2.56 21.69
CA THR A 20 -9.04 1.55 21.52
C THR A 20 -8.79 0.70 20.29
N LEU A 21 -8.44 1.31 19.15
CA LEU A 21 -8.10 0.57 17.93
C LEU A 21 -6.92 -0.38 18.12
N ARG A 22 -5.88 0.05 18.84
CA ARG A 22 -4.73 -0.79 19.21
C ARG A 22 -5.16 -2.02 20.00
N ALA A 23 -6.09 -1.87 20.95
CA ALA A 23 -6.62 -3.00 21.70
C ALA A 23 -7.46 -3.94 20.83
N ARG A 24 -8.25 -3.42 19.88
CA ARG A 24 -9.11 -4.21 18.99
C ARG A 24 -8.36 -4.91 17.87
N LEU A 25 -7.28 -4.32 17.37
CA LEU A 25 -6.46 -4.86 16.29
C LEU A 25 -5.28 -5.70 16.80
N ALA A 26 -5.13 -5.87 18.12
CA ALA A 26 -4.12 -6.72 18.72
C ALA A 26 -4.20 -8.15 18.15
N GLY A 27 -3.07 -8.64 17.63
CA GLY A 27 -2.98 -9.94 16.93
C GLY A 27 -3.10 -9.82 15.41
N THR A 28 -3.77 -8.79 14.89
CA THR A 28 -3.83 -8.47 13.45
C THR A 28 -2.72 -7.49 13.06
N LEU A 29 -2.63 -6.35 13.76
CA LEU A 29 -1.65 -5.28 13.54
C LEU A 29 -1.11 -4.76 14.87
N ASP A 30 0.17 -4.41 14.92
CA ASP A 30 0.79 -3.73 16.07
C ASP A 30 0.78 -2.21 15.84
N LEU A 31 -0.17 -1.52 16.47
CA LEU A 31 -0.39 -0.08 16.25
C LEU A 31 0.52 0.78 17.12
N ILE A 32 1.32 1.61 16.46
CA ILE A 32 2.21 2.60 17.06
C ILE A 32 1.73 4.00 16.67
N GLY A 33 1.13 4.72 17.62
CA GLY A 33 0.75 6.11 17.43
C GLY A 33 1.95 7.05 17.45
N VAL A 34 1.99 7.99 16.52
CA VAL A 34 3.03 9.02 16.39
C VAL A 34 2.39 10.39 16.63
N ASP A 35 2.82 11.06 17.71
CA ASP A 35 2.40 12.43 18.01
C ASP A 35 3.08 13.42 17.07
N LEU A 36 2.30 14.11 16.24
CA LEU A 36 2.77 15.12 15.29
C LEU A 36 3.21 16.40 16.03
N PRO A 37 4.14 17.19 15.46
CA PRO A 37 4.64 18.44 16.07
C PRO A 37 3.54 19.37 16.56
N GLY A 38 3.63 19.81 17.81
CA GLY A 38 2.64 20.67 18.44
C GLY A 38 1.45 19.96 19.08
N PHE A 39 1.41 18.63 19.03
CA PHE A 39 0.30 17.85 19.59
C PHE A 39 0.83 16.70 20.45
N GLY A 40 -0.04 16.15 21.30
CA GLY A 40 0.33 14.97 22.06
C GLY A 40 1.56 15.19 22.96
N ARG A 41 2.44 14.19 23.04
CA ARG A 41 3.75 14.27 23.70
C ARG A 41 4.77 15.09 22.91
N SER A 42 4.42 15.51 21.69
CA SER A 42 5.22 16.35 20.80
C SER A 42 4.80 17.82 20.83
N SER A 43 4.07 18.28 21.86
CA SER A 43 3.55 19.66 21.96
C SER A 43 4.64 20.73 21.92
N ALA A 44 5.83 20.47 22.48
CA ALA A 44 6.97 21.39 22.43
C ALA A 44 7.82 21.27 21.15
N VAL A 45 7.47 20.37 20.23
CA VAL A 45 8.24 20.11 19.01
C VAL A 45 7.80 21.06 17.90
N THR A 46 8.76 21.76 17.30
CA THR A 46 8.53 22.70 16.19
C THR A 46 8.54 22.02 14.82
N GLY A 47 8.15 22.75 13.78
CA GLY A 47 8.11 22.27 12.39
C GLY A 47 6.73 21.74 12.03
N THR A 48 5.86 22.65 11.59
CA THR A 48 4.41 22.47 11.45
C THR A 48 3.95 22.46 9.99
N THR A 49 4.88 22.55 9.02
CA THR A 49 4.55 22.30 7.60
C THR A 49 4.35 20.82 7.34
N VAL A 50 3.59 20.46 6.29
CA VAL A 50 3.38 19.04 5.93
C VAL A 50 4.73 18.37 5.65
N GLU A 51 5.63 19.06 4.94
CA GLU A 51 7.00 18.60 4.68
C GLU A 51 7.76 18.22 5.96
N GLU A 52 7.77 19.12 6.97
CA GLU A 52 8.47 18.85 8.24
C GLU A 52 7.83 17.72 9.05
N MET A 53 6.49 17.59 9.01
CA MET A 53 5.78 16.47 9.62
C MET A 53 6.13 15.15 8.93
N VAL A 54 6.12 15.12 7.60
CA VAL A 54 6.49 13.96 6.77
C VAL A 54 7.89 13.48 7.12
N GLU A 55 8.88 14.38 7.11
CA GLU A 55 10.25 13.99 7.44
C GLU A 55 10.39 13.40 8.86
N ARG A 56 9.60 13.89 9.82
CA ARG A 56 9.59 13.35 11.20
C ARG A 56 9.01 11.95 11.24
N VAL A 57 7.89 11.72 10.54
CA VAL A 57 7.28 10.40 10.42
C VAL A 57 8.24 9.43 9.72
N GLU A 58 8.87 9.84 8.62
CA GLU A 58 9.86 9.03 7.91
C GLU A 58 11.04 8.64 8.80
N ARG A 59 11.56 9.59 9.59
CA ARG A 59 12.60 9.30 10.58
C ARG A 59 12.13 8.34 11.69
N ALA A 60 10.88 8.46 12.14
CA ALA A 60 10.33 7.56 13.14
C ALA A 60 10.21 6.12 12.60
N ILE A 61 9.68 5.96 11.38
CA ILE A 61 9.58 4.67 10.70
C ILE A 61 10.99 4.09 10.47
N GLY A 62 11.93 4.86 9.94
CA GLY A 62 13.30 4.41 9.71
C GLY A 62 14.02 3.96 10.99
N ARG A 63 13.79 4.64 12.12
CA ARG A 63 14.37 4.27 13.43
C ARG A 63 13.74 3.03 14.04
N SER A 64 12.48 2.73 13.73
CA SER A 64 11.80 1.52 14.21
C SER A 64 12.46 0.24 13.68
N GLY A 65 13.08 0.31 12.49
CA GLY A 65 13.60 -0.84 11.78
C GLY A 65 12.53 -1.80 11.28
N ALA A 66 11.26 -1.36 11.22
CA ALA A 66 10.17 -2.12 10.63
C ALA A 66 10.50 -2.49 9.17
N THR A 67 10.23 -3.74 8.80
CA THR A 67 10.49 -4.26 7.44
C THR A 67 9.20 -4.66 6.72
N GLU A 68 8.09 -4.64 7.44
CA GLU A 68 6.72 -4.78 6.96
C GLU A 68 5.87 -3.82 7.79
N TRP A 69 5.23 -2.85 7.14
CA TRP A 69 4.48 -1.82 7.86
C TRP A 69 3.31 -1.22 7.07
N VAL A 70 2.41 -0.58 7.80
CA VAL A 70 1.19 0.07 7.33
C VAL A 70 1.16 1.51 7.85
N LEU A 71 0.52 2.42 7.10
CA LEU A 71 0.16 3.74 7.59
C LEU A 71 -1.32 3.80 7.92
N VAL A 72 -1.66 4.38 9.07
CA VAL A 72 -3.04 4.76 9.41
C VAL A 72 -3.05 6.26 9.64
N GLY A 73 -3.76 7.02 8.84
CA GLY A 73 -3.81 8.47 8.95
C GLY A 73 -5.23 8.98 9.13
N HIS A 74 -5.45 9.79 10.16
CA HIS A 74 -6.73 10.42 10.45
C HIS A 74 -6.67 11.92 10.16
N SER A 75 -7.59 12.46 9.35
CA SER A 75 -7.68 13.90 9.06
C SER A 75 -6.33 14.49 8.63
N MET A 76 -5.77 15.45 9.39
CA MET A 76 -4.41 15.98 9.23
C MET A 76 -3.34 14.90 9.03
N GLY A 77 -3.37 13.86 9.86
CA GLY A 77 -2.48 12.71 9.75
C GLY A 77 -2.66 11.90 8.46
N GLY A 78 -3.85 11.95 7.85
CA GLY A 78 -4.13 11.38 6.53
C GLY A 78 -3.36 12.06 5.39
N LYS A 79 -3.29 13.39 5.38
CA LYS A 79 -2.46 14.14 4.40
C LYS A 79 -0.99 13.76 4.54
N VAL A 80 -0.48 13.75 5.78
CA VAL A 80 0.91 13.38 6.08
C VAL A 80 1.20 11.93 5.65
N ALA A 81 0.32 10.98 6.01
CA ALA A 81 0.45 9.58 5.62
C ALA A 81 0.50 9.41 4.09
N SER A 82 -0.34 10.14 3.36
CA SER A 82 -0.41 10.09 1.90
C SER A 82 0.90 10.55 1.25
N VAL A 83 1.52 11.62 1.76
CA VAL A 83 2.82 12.09 1.26
C VAL A 83 3.95 11.11 1.60
N VAL A 84 3.98 10.56 2.82
CA VAL A 84 4.96 9.52 3.19
C VAL A 84 4.85 8.31 2.29
N ALA A 85 3.62 7.82 2.05
CA ALA A 85 3.37 6.68 1.17
C ALA A 85 3.86 6.94 -0.25
N SER A 86 3.59 8.12 -0.83
CA SER A 86 4.06 8.46 -2.17
C SER A 86 5.57 8.51 -2.27
N ARG A 87 6.27 9.08 -1.28
CA ARG A 87 7.74 9.09 -1.22
C ARG A 87 8.37 7.73 -0.99
N THR A 88 7.65 6.82 -0.33
CA THR A 88 8.12 5.44 -0.16
C THR A 88 8.00 4.67 -1.47
N ILE A 89 6.92 4.90 -2.23
CA ILE A 89 6.67 4.21 -3.50
C ILE A 89 7.51 4.75 -4.66
N ASP A 90 7.84 6.04 -4.69
CA ASP A 90 8.81 6.57 -5.63
C ASP A 90 10.28 6.31 -5.21
N GLY A 91 10.48 5.83 -3.97
CA GLY A 91 11.75 5.45 -3.37
C GLY A 91 12.60 6.63 -2.85
N SER A 92 12.10 7.86 -2.90
CA SER A 92 12.84 9.09 -2.57
C SER A 92 13.14 9.27 -1.09
N ASN A 93 12.32 8.72 -0.18
CA ASN A 93 12.58 8.80 1.26
C ASN A 93 13.47 7.69 1.80
N GLY A 94 13.87 6.75 0.94
CA GLY A 94 14.75 5.64 1.32
C GLY A 94 14.09 4.57 2.20
N LEU A 95 12.79 4.66 2.50
CA LEU A 95 12.07 3.59 3.20
C LEU A 95 11.67 2.47 2.24
N PHE A 96 11.36 1.31 2.80
CA PHE A 96 10.84 0.15 2.07
C PHE A 96 9.98 -0.70 3.00
N GLY A 97 9.08 -1.52 2.45
CA GLY A 97 8.23 -2.43 3.22
C GLY A 97 6.84 -1.89 3.56
N LEU A 98 6.41 -0.77 2.98
CA LEU A 98 5.03 -0.30 3.06
C LEU A 98 4.10 -1.30 2.36
N ARG A 99 3.06 -1.74 3.06
CA ARG A 99 2.10 -2.74 2.58
C ARG A 99 0.73 -2.17 2.25
N ALA A 100 0.28 -1.17 3.00
CA ALA A 100 -1.04 -0.57 2.85
C ALA A 100 -1.13 0.82 3.50
N VAL A 101 -2.16 1.57 3.13
CA VAL A 101 -2.55 2.83 3.77
C VAL A 101 -4.02 2.74 4.22
N VAL A 102 -4.32 3.18 5.43
CA VAL A 102 -5.69 3.36 5.92
C VAL A 102 -5.89 4.85 6.19
N LEU A 103 -6.91 5.43 5.57
CA LEU A 103 -7.28 6.83 5.68
C LEU A 103 -8.62 6.93 6.39
N LEU A 104 -8.67 7.62 7.53
CA LEU A 104 -9.87 7.87 8.32
C LEU A 104 -10.21 9.35 8.17
N ALA A 105 -11.33 9.69 7.54
CA ALA A 105 -11.75 11.09 7.29
C ALA A 105 -10.58 12.01 6.89
N ALA A 106 -9.71 11.55 5.99
CA ALA A 106 -8.41 12.16 5.75
C ALA A 106 -8.54 13.53 5.11
N SER A 107 -7.69 14.47 5.53
CA SER A 107 -7.43 15.69 4.77
C SER A 107 -6.82 15.30 3.42
N PRO A 108 -7.38 15.76 2.29
CA PRO A 108 -6.92 15.36 0.96
C PRO A 108 -5.53 15.94 0.67
N LEU A 109 -4.83 15.44 -0.35
CA LEU A 109 -3.58 16.05 -0.82
C LEU A 109 -3.79 17.48 -1.33
N SER A 110 -4.98 17.79 -1.84
CA SER A 110 -5.40 19.15 -2.20
C SER A 110 -5.66 20.03 -0.96
N PRO A 111 -5.93 21.34 -1.13
CA PRO A 111 -6.48 22.15 -0.06
C PRO A 111 -7.79 21.57 0.49
N GLU A 112 -8.00 21.68 1.79
CA GLU A 112 -9.24 21.23 2.45
C GLU A 112 -10.44 22.08 2.01
N PRO A 113 -11.61 21.47 1.77
CA PRO A 113 -12.85 22.17 1.45
C PRO A 113 -13.52 22.80 2.70
N MET A 114 -12.72 23.34 3.61
CA MET A 114 -13.20 23.92 4.87
C MET A 114 -13.70 25.36 4.67
N ASP A 115 -14.87 25.64 5.22
CA ASP A 115 -15.50 26.96 5.24
C ASP A 115 -14.63 28.05 5.93
N ASP A 116 -14.65 29.26 5.36
CA ASP A 116 -13.81 30.38 5.82
C ASP A 116 -14.24 30.92 7.20
N GLU A 117 -15.54 30.92 7.51
CA GLU A 117 -16.08 31.37 8.81
C GLU A 117 -15.74 30.37 9.92
N ARG A 118 -15.89 29.07 9.64
CA ARG A 118 -15.44 27.99 10.54
C ARG A 118 -13.94 28.11 10.81
N ARG A 119 -13.13 28.31 9.77
CA ARG A 119 -11.68 28.50 9.91
C ARG A 119 -11.34 29.71 10.77
N GLN A 120 -11.99 30.85 10.53
CA GLN A 120 -11.72 32.07 11.29
C GLN A 120 -12.11 31.92 12.77
N THR A 121 -13.18 31.18 13.06
CA THR A 121 -13.59 30.83 14.42
C THR A 121 -12.51 29.99 15.11
N MET A 122 -12.05 28.92 14.47
CA MET A 122 -11.01 28.04 15.01
C MET A 122 -9.67 28.77 15.20
N LEU A 123 -9.33 29.72 14.34
CA LEU A 123 -8.15 30.58 14.52
C LEU A 123 -8.29 31.49 15.75
N GLY A 124 -9.50 32.01 16.00
CA GLY A 124 -9.80 32.83 17.17
C GLY A 124 -9.58 32.10 18.49
N TRP A 125 -9.87 30.80 18.55
CA TRP A 125 -9.69 30.00 19.78
C TRP A 125 -8.24 29.94 20.28
N ALA A 126 -7.25 30.13 19.41
CA ALA A 126 -5.84 30.10 19.77
C ALA A 126 -5.23 31.51 19.96
N SER A 127 -6.02 32.59 19.81
CA SER A 127 -5.49 33.96 19.75
C SER A 127 -4.84 34.44 21.04
N ASP A 128 -5.31 33.91 22.16
CA ASP A 128 -4.84 34.28 23.51
C ASP A 128 -3.66 33.40 23.98
N GLY A 129 -3.13 32.54 23.10
CA GLY A 129 -1.98 31.70 23.38
C GLY A 129 -2.31 30.38 24.07
N GLU A 130 -3.58 30.00 24.13
CA GLU A 130 -4.08 28.69 24.55
C GLU A 130 -5.44 28.43 23.91
N ILE A 131 -5.89 27.16 23.88
CA ILE A 131 -7.26 26.80 23.51
C ILE A 131 -8.02 26.49 24.79
N GLY A 132 -9.05 27.28 25.08
CA GLY A 132 -9.83 27.16 26.31
C GLY A 132 -10.70 25.90 26.36
N PRO A 133 -11.21 25.54 27.55
CA PRO A 133 -11.98 24.33 27.75
C PRO A 133 -13.32 24.33 27.00
N ASP A 134 -13.99 25.48 26.90
CA ASP A 134 -15.26 25.62 26.21
C ASP A 134 -15.07 25.53 24.68
N GLU A 135 -13.99 26.10 24.16
CA GLU A 135 -13.58 25.98 22.76
C GLU A 135 -13.22 24.53 22.39
N ALA A 136 -12.49 23.84 23.26
CA ALA A 136 -12.13 22.44 23.08
C ALA A 136 -13.36 21.51 23.09
N ASP A 137 -14.28 21.71 24.04
CA ASP A 137 -15.56 20.99 24.12
C ASP A 137 -16.42 21.23 22.87
N THR A 138 -16.49 22.49 22.42
CA THR A 138 -17.18 22.88 21.20
C THR A 138 -16.56 22.20 19.98
N PHE A 139 -15.22 22.15 19.88
CA PHE A 139 -14.54 21.49 18.77
C PHE A 139 -14.84 19.99 18.73
N VAL A 140 -14.75 19.30 19.87
CA VAL A 140 -15.03 17.85 19.92
C VAL A 140 -16.48 17.58 19.57
N SER A 141 -17.43 18.28 20.20
CA SER A 141 -18.86 18.10 19.98
C SER A 141 -19.28 18.38 18.53
N ALA A 142 -18.66 19.38 17.88
CA ALA A 142 -18.95 19.71 16.49
C ALA A 142 -18.38 18.71 15.47
N ASN A 143 -17.50 17.81 15.89
CA ASN A 143 -16.85 16.80 15.04
C ASN A 143 -17.33 15.36 15.35
N THR A 144 -18.37 15.20 16.17
CA THR A 144 -18.99 13.91 16.53
C THR A 144 -20.48 13.89 16.16
N ASP A 145 -20.98 12.74 15.71
CA ASP A 145 -22.40 12.52 15.39
C ASP A 145 -23.25 12.45 16.68
N GLU A 146 -22.75 11.70 17.66
CA GLU A 146 -23.36 11.54 18.98
C GLU A 146 -22.35 11.92 20.07
N GLN A 147 -22.88 12.31 21.24
CA GLN A 147 -22.02 12.61 22.38
C GLN A 147 -21.18 11.37 22.76
N LEU A 148 -19.86 11.55 22.75
CA LEU A 148 -18.93 10.51 23.16
C LEU A 148 -19.14 10.08 24.62
N PRO A 149 -18.81 8.83 24.99
CA PRO A 149 -18.80 8.43 26.39
C PRO A 149 -17.88 9.35 27.24
N PRO A 150 -18.16 9.55 28.54
CA PRO A 150 -17.51 10.59 29.33
C PRO A 150 -15.98 10.56 29.36
N GLU A 151 -15.37 9.37 29.41
CA GLU A 151 -13.91 9.23 29.45
C GLU A 151 -13.26 9.54 28.08
N PRO A 152 -13.66 8.90 26.95
CA PRO A 152 -13.24 9.31 25.60
C PRO A 152 -13.44 10.80 25.32
N HIS A 153 -14.59 11.35 25.71
CA HIS A 153 -14.89 12.77 25.54
C HIS A 153 -13.90 13.65 26.30
N ALA A 154 -13.66 13.37 27.59
CA ALA A 154 -12.71 14.12 28.40
C ALA A 154 -11.29 14.04 27.86
N MET A 155 -10.87 12.89 27.32
CA MET A 155 -9.56 12.73 26.68
C MET A 155 -9.45 13.56 25.40
N ALA A 156 -10.45 13.49 24.52
CA ALA A 156 -10.47 14.28 23.28
C ALA A 156 -10.43 15.79 23.57
N VAL A 157 -11.23 16.26 24.53
CA VAL A 157 -11.22 17.67 24.96
C VAL A 157 -9.86 18.07 25.53
N HIS A 158 -9.27 17.23 26.38
CA HIS A 158 -7.94 17.49 26.95
C HIS A 158 -6.84 17.54 25.88
N ASP A 159 -6.92 16.71 24.84
CA ASP A 159 -5.98 16.73 23.72
C ASP A 159 -6.04 18.03 22.92
N VAL A 160 -7.23 18.60 22.75
CA VAL A 160 -7.40 19.89 22.09
C VAL A 160 -6.82 21.01 22.94
N GLN A 161 -7.12 21.03 24.25
CA GLN A 161 -6.61 22.05 25.18
C GLN A 161 -5.08 22.12 25.22
N ARG A 162 -4.41 20.97 25.12
CA ARG A 162 -2.94 20.88 25.17
C ARG A 162 -2.25 20.99 23.81
N ALA A 163 -3.00 21.22 22.73
CA ALA A 163 -2.42 21.50 21.43
C ALA A 163 -1.65 22.84 21.49
N ALA A 164 -0.47 22.88 20.89
CA ALA A 164 0.31 24.10 20.79
C ALA A 164 -0.45 25.11 19.90
N PRO A 165 -0.75 26.32 20.38
CA PRO A 165 -1.47 27.34 19.61
C PRO A 165 -0.81 27.64 18.26
N GLU A 166 0.52 27.63 18.20
CA GLU A 166 1.27 27.85 16.97
C GLU A 166 1.05 26.73 15.95
N ALA A 167 0.97 25.48 16.40
CA ALA A 167 0.75 24.34 15.51
C ALA A 167 -0.70 24.27 15.03
N TRP A 168 -1.66 24.53 15.92
CA TRP A 168 -3.06 24.70 15.58
C TRP A 168 -3.25 25.78 14.50
N THR A 169 -2.71 26.97 14.75
CA THR A 169 -2.76 28.10 13.82
C THR A 169 -2.05 27.78 12.51
N ALA A 170 -0.86 27.15 12.56
CA ALA A 170 -0.10 26.81 11.36
C ALA A 170 -0.83 25.81 10.45
N TRP A 171 -1.53 24.82 11.02
CA TRP A 171 -2.35 23.91 10.22
C TRP A 171 -3.46 24.68 9.49
N LEU A 172 -4.23 25.50 10.21
CA LEU A 172 -5.37 26.24 9.65
C LEU A 172 -4.96 27.28 8.59
N VAL A 173 -3.83 27.97 8.80
CA VAL A 173 -3.33 29.00 7.87
C VAL A 173 -2.55 28.41 6.69
N ARG A 174 -1.84 27.30 6.90
CA ARG A 174 -0.92 26.74 5.90
C ARG A 174 -1.21 25.29 5.59
N GLY A 175 -1.07 24.37 6.55
CA GLY A 175 -1.07 22.92 6.28
C GLY A 175 -2.32 22.40 5.57
N SER A 176 -3.51 22.85 6.00
CA SER A 176 -4.79 22.53 5.34
C SER A 176 -4.91 23.11 3.93
N ARG A 177 -4.14 24.16 3.61
CA ARG A 177 -4.13 24.85 2.31
C ARG A 177 -2.99 24.42 1.39
N GLU A 178 -2.02 23.65 1.88
CA GLU A 178 -0.96 23.12 1.04
C GLU A 178 -1.53 22.14 0.01
N ASP A 179 -1.15 22.32 -1.25
CA ASP A 179 -1.55 21.47 -2.37
C ASP A 179 -0.40 20.55 -2.78
N TRP A 180 -0.64 19.25 -2.62
CA TRP A 180 0.25 18.16 -2.95
C TRP A 180 -0.34 17.24 -4.02
N SER A 181 -1.53 17.55 -4.53
CA SER A 181 -2.31 16.67 -5.41
C SER A 181 -1.60 16.36 -6.74
N ASP A 182 -0.88 17.35 -7.29
CA ASP A 182 -0.12 17.21 -8.55
C ASP A 182 1.36 16.82 -8.35
N ARG A 183 1.82 16.66 -7.10
CA ARG A 183 3.24 16.34 -6.83
C ARG A 183 3.58 14.88 -7.10
N PHE A 184 2.59 13.99 -7.05
CA PHE A 184 2.77 12.56 -7.18
C PHE A 184 1.72 11.97 -8.12
N PRO A 185 2.07 10.97 -8.95
CA PRO A 185 1.06 10.19 -9.66
C PRO A 185 0.17 9.42 -8.66
N PRO A 186 -0.99 8.91 -9.10
CA PRO A 186 -1.81 8.02 -8.28
C PRO A 186 -0.97 6.85 -7.72
N ASN A 187 -1.14 6.58 -6.43
CA ASN A 187 -0.29 5.68 -5.66
C ASN A 187 -0.88 4.26 -5.65
N PRO A 188 -0.18 3.24 -6.18
CA PRO A 188 -0.70 1.89 -6.32
C PRO A 188 -0.80 1.11 -5.00
N VAL A 189 -0.36 1.66 -3.86
CA VAL A 189 -0.51 1.00 -2.56
C VAL A 189 -1.99 0.70 -2.29
N PRO A 190 -2.34 -0.52 -1.86
CA PRO A 190 -3.68 -0.83 -1.40
C PRO A 190 -4.09 0.14 -0.30
N ALA A 191 -5.24 0.79 -0.48
CA ALA A 191 -5.72 1.81 0.45
C ALA A 191 -7.13 1.48 0.93
N LEU A 192 -7.39 1.68 2.22
CA LEU A 192 -8.75 1.70 2.76
C LEU A 192 -9.10 3.13 3.15
N VAL A 193 -10.06 3.74 2.45
CA VAL A 193 -10.53 5.10 2.72
C VAL A 193 -11.90 5.03 3.41
N LEU A 194 -11.96 5.46 4.66
CA LEU A 194 -13.17 5.48 5.47
C LEU A 194 -13.64 6.91 5.72
N ALA A 195 -14.94 7.15 5.56
CA ALA A 195 -15.61 8.39 5.94
C ALA A 195 -16.67 8.11 7.01
N GLY A 196 -16.87 9.03 7.96
CA GLY A 196 -18.07 9.00 8.79
C GLY A 196 -19.28 9.49 8.00
N ALA A 197 -20.43 8.83 8.14
CA ALA A 197 -21.65 9.19 7.43
C ALA A 197 -22.12 10.63 7.73
N ALA A 198 -21.87 11.12 8.95
CA ALA A 198 -22.28 12.44 9.42
C ALA A 198 -21.13 13.47 9.43
N ASP A 199 -19.97 13.13 8.86
CA ASP A 199 -18.85 14.08 8.77
C ASP A 199 -19.18 15.21 7.78
N GLY A 200 -18.76 16.43 8.13
CA GLY A 200 -19.04 17.65 7.38
C GLY A 200 -18.12 17.80 6.18
N ASP A 201 -17.18 18.76 6.25
CA ASP A 201 -16.30 19.13 5.12
C ASP A 201 -15.47 17.95 4.57
N LEU A 202 -15.17 16.96 5.41
CA LEU A 202 -14.38 15.78 5.05
C LEU A 202 -15.20 14.49 4.96
N GLY A 203 -16.52 14.60 4.82
CA GLY A 203 -17.44 13.47 4.70
C GLY A 203 -17.34 12.64 3.41
N PRO A 204 -18.31 11.73 3.19
CA PRO A 204 -18.21 10.70 2.16
C PRO A 204 -17.92 11.22 0.75
N ASP A 205 -18.57 12.32 0.36
CA ASP A 205 -18.38 12.91 -0.97
C ASP A 205 -16.97 13.50 -1.12
N ALA A 206 -16.45 14.17 -0.09
CA ALA A 206 -15.09 14.71 -0.10
C ALA A 206 -14.06 13.59 -0.18
N GLN A 207 -14.21 12.51 0.60
CA GLN A 207 -13.30 11.37 0.55
C GLN A 207 -13.31 10.68 -0.83
N ARG A 208 -14.49 10.46 -1.42
CA ARG A 208 -14.62 9.85 -2.75
C ARG A 208 -14.02 10.71 -3.87
N THR A 209 -14.12 12.04 -3.76
CA THR A 209 -13.72 12.95 -4.84
C THR A 209 -12.30 13.48 -4.70
N LEU A 210 -11.78 13.62 -3.48
CA LEU A 210 -10.49 14.27 -3.21
C LEU A 210 -9.41 13.31 -2.72
N ASN A 211 -9.76 12.16 -2.12
CA ASN A 211 -8.77 11.17 -1.64
C ASN A 211 -8.72 9.94 -2.54
N LEU A 212 -9.86 9.27 -2.74
CA LEU A 212 -9.91 7.98 -3.46
C LEU A 212 -9.25 8.00 -4.86
N PRO A 213 -9.34 9.08 -5.68
CA PRO A 213 -8.68 9.10 -6.99
C PRO A 213 -7.15 9.00 -6.94
N HIS A 214 -6.53 9.30 -5.81
CA HIS A 214 -5.08 9.11 -5.61
C HIS A 214 -4.70 7.67 -5.29
N TRP A 215 -5.67 6.77 -5.12
CA TRP A 215 -5.46 5.36 -4.75
C TRP A 215 -6.17 4.44 -5.76
N PRO A 216 -5.58 4.14 -6.93
CA PRO A 216 -6.18 3.28 -7.95
C PRO A 216 -6.54 1.87 -7.45
N ASN A 217 -5.84 1.40 -6.40
CA ASN A 217 -6.12 0.13 -5.74
C ASN A 217 -6.83 0.33 -4.39
N GLY A 218 -7.55 1.44 -4.24
CA GLY A 218 -8.23 1.84 -3.00
C GLY A 218 -9.66 1.32 -2.91
N GLU A 219 -10.07 0.93 -1.71
CA GLU A 219 -11.44 0.61 -1.33
C GLU A 219 -12.03 1.78 -0.53
N PHE A 220 -13.32 2.06 -0.71
CA PHE A 220 -14.03 3.13 0.00
C PHE A 220 -15.15 2.58 0.88
N GLY A 221 -15.22 3.04 2.13
CA GLY A 221 -16.25 2.68 3.08
C GLY A 221 -16.85 3.89 3.80
N VAL A 222 -18.14 3.78 4.15
CA VAL A 222 -18.82 4.73 5.05
C VAL A 222 -19.08 4.03 6.37
N VAL A 223 -18.75 4.70 7.47
CA VAL A 223 -18.99 4.28 8.86
C VAL A 223 -20.25 4.97 9.34
N GLU A 224 -21.30 4.18 9.57
CA GLU A 224 -22.61 4.67 9.99
C GLU A 224 -22.59 5.12 11.46
N GLY A 225 -23.31 6.19 11.75
CA GLY A 225 -23.37 6.78 13.10
C GLY A 225 -22.03 7.33 13.59
N ALA A 226 -21.15 7.76 12.69
CA ALA A 226 -19.92 8.48 13.00
C ALA A 226 -19.87 9.77 12.17
N ALA A 227 -19.32 10.83 12.76
CA ALA A 227 -18.89 12.02 12.06
C ALA A 227 -17.38 11.97 11.83
N HIS A 228 -16.63 13.00 12.24
CA HIS A 228 -15.22 13.14 11.88
C HIS A 228 -14.30 12.26 12.75
N LEU A 229 -14.65 12.00 14.01
CA LEU A 229 -13.77 11.33 14.98
C LEU A 229 -13.96 9.81 14.99
N LEU A 230 -13.80 9.16 13.84
CA LEU A 230 -14.05 7.73 13.62
C LEU A 230 -13.44 6.82 14.72
N PRO A 231 -12.15 6.97 15.12
CA PRO A 231 -11.55 6.13 16.16
C PRO A 231 -12.24 6.22 17.53
N TRP A 232 -12.90 7.34 17.82
CA TRP A 232 -13.60 7.58 19.08
C TRP A 232 -15.07 7.15 19.01
N GLU A 233 -15.74 7.41 17.89
CA GLU A 233 -17.19 7.22 17.75
C GLU A 233 -17.59 5.78 17.48
N ARG A 234 -16.87 5.10 16.58
CA ARG A 234 -17.16 3.73 16.13
C ARG A 234 -15.89 2.87 16.07
N PRO A 235 -15.13 2.74 17.19
CA PRO A 235 -13.86 2.01 17.20
C PRO A 235 -13.99 0.55 16.77
N ASP A 236 -15.10 -0.11 17.09
CA ASP A 236 -15.30 -1.52 16.75
C ASP A 236 -15.53 -1.69 15.23
N ASP A 237 -16.40 -0.89 14.60
CA ASP A 237 -16.64 -0.94 13.14
C ASP A 237 -15.36 -0.57 12.36
N VAL A 238 -14.65 0.48 12.79
CA VAL A 238 -13.37 0.87 12.19
C VAL A 238 -12.34 -0.25 12.29
N ALA A 239 -12.19 -0.88 13.46
CA ALA A 239 -11.26 -1.99 13.64
C ALA A 239 -11.65 -3.21 12.80
N ASP A 240 -12.94 -3.53 12.69
CA ASP A 240 -13.42 -4.66 11.91
C ASP A 240 -13.16 -4.47 10.42
N ARG A 241 -13.37 -3.26 9.89
CA ARG A 241 -13.05 -2.91 8.49
C ARG A 241 -11.55 -2.96 8.20
N ILE A 242 -10.73 -2.43 9.11
CA ILE A 242 -9.26 -2.50 8.98
C ILE A 242 -8.79 -3.95 8.98
N ARG A 243 -9.35 -4.79 9.87
CA ARG A 243 -9.00 -6.21 9.96
C ARG A 243 -9.42 -6.97 8.71
N ASP A 244 -10.66 -6.79 8.26
CA ASP A 244 -11.17 -7.43 7.04
C ASP A 244 -10.33 -7.04 5.81
N PHE A 245 -10.03 -5.75 5.65
CA PHE A 245 -9.16 -5.27 4.58
C PHE A 245 -7.76 -5.89 4.68
N TRP A 246 -7.14 -5.90 5.87
CA TRP A 246 -5.82 -6.50 6.07
C TRP A 246 -5.81 -7.99 5.73
N ASP A 247 -6.73 -8.76 6.31
CA ASP A 247 -6.77 -10.23 6.18
C ASP A 247 -7.10 -10.67 4.75
N ARG A 248 -8.00 -9.97 4.05
CA ARG A 248 -8.37 -10.30 2.67
C ARG A 248 -7.36 -9.80 1.64
N ARG A 249 -6.85 -8.58 1.80
CA ARG A 249 -6.14 -7.85 0.73
C ARG A 249 -4.61 -7.85 0.90
N VAL A 250 -4.12 -7.82 2.14
CA VAL A 250 -2.71 -7.47 2.41
C VAL A 250 -1.91 -8.64 3.00
N ALA A 251 -2.49 -9.32 3.99
CA ALA A 251 -1.90 -10.44 4.70
C ALA A 251 -1.64 -11.68 3.83
N PRO A 252 -2.38 -11.96 2.73
CA PRO A 252 -2.08 -13.12 1.90
C PRO A 252 -0.87 -12.94 0.97
N GLY A 253 -0.54 -11.70 0.57
CA GLY A 253 0.50 -11.45 -0.44
C GLY A 253 1.93 -11.70 0.05
N PRO A 254 2.91 -11.95 -0.84
CA PRO A 254 4.28 -12.36 -0.50
C PRO A 254 5.01 -11.38 0.42
N LEU A 255 5.88 -11.89 1.31
CA LEU A 255 6.73 -11.07 2.18
C LEU A 255 8.17 -11.03 1.69
N VAL A 256 8.72 -9.83 1.64
CA VAL A 256 10.16 -9.65 1.38
C VAL A 256 10.91 -9.91 2.68
N PRO A 257 11.91 -10.83 2.70
CA PRO A 257 12.66 -11.11 3.92
C PRO A 257 13.30 -9.85 4.50
N ALA A 258 13.32 -9.73 5.84
CA ALA A 258 13.78 -8.53 6.53
C ALA A 258 15.23 -8.13 6.15
N ALA A 259 16.11 -9.10 5.89
CA ALA A 259 17.47 -8.83 5.43
C ALA A 259 17.48 -8.16 4.03
N THR A 260 16.68 -8.68 3.10
CA THR A 260 16.51 -8.11 1.76
C THR A 260 15.88 -6.72 1.82
N VAL A 261 14.86 -6.51 2.65
CA VAL A 261 14.26 -5.18 2.90
C VAL A 261 15.32 -4.18 3.34
N ARG A 262 16.22 -4.56 4.28
CA ARG A 262 17.30 -3.68 4.75
C ARG A 262 18.30 -3.33 3.65
N VAL A 263 18.61 -4.26 2.73
CA VAL A 263 19.50 -3.98 1.60
C VAL A 263 18.82 -3.03 0.61
N ILE A 264 17.55 -3.28 0.27
CA ILE A 264 16.77 -2.39 -0.59
C ILE A 264 16.63 -0.99 0.03
N ALA A 265 16.43 -0.92 1.35
CA ALA A 265 16.38 0.31 2.12
C ALA A 265 17.76 1.01 2.29
N SER A 266 18.87 0.39 1.87
CA SER A 266 20.21 0.94 2.05
C SER A 266 20.63 1.90 0.93
N PRO A 267 21.70 2.71 1.11
CA PRO A 267 22.28 3.54 0.04
C PRO A 267 22.90 2.76 -1.13
N ARG A 268 22.81 1.42 -1.16
CA ARG A 268 23.28 0.57 -2.26
C ARG A 268 22.27 0.47 -3.40
N VAL A 269 21.03 0.89 -3.17
CA VAL A 269 19.95 0.86 -4.15
C VAL A 269 19.51 2.29 -4.45
N SER A 270 19.46 2.66 -5.73
CA SER A 270 18.98 3.99 -6.15
C SER A 270 17.52 4.18 -5.75
N ALA A 271 17.07 5.43 -5.55
CA ALA A 271 15.67 5.76 -5.30
C ALA A 271 14.77 5.18 -6.39
N ARG A 272 15.17 5.33 -7.67
CA ARG A 272 14.43 4.77 -8.81
C ARG A 272 14.27 3.25 -8.72
N THR A 273 15.36 2.52 -8.47
CA THR A 273 15.30 1.05 -8.33
C THR A 273 14.44 0.67 -7.12
N ARG A 274 14.62 1.36 -5.99
CA ARG A 274 13.83 1.12 -4.77
C ARG A 274 12.34 1.32 -5.01
N GLY A 275 11.95 2.37 -5.72
CA GLY A 275 10.54 2.61 -6.07
C GLY A 275 9.97 1.52 -6.97
N ILE A 276 10.71 1.08 -8.00
CA ILE A 276 10.29 -0.07 -8.84
C ILE A 276 10.08 -1.32 -7.99
N LEU A 277 11.02 -1.62 -7.10
CA LEU A 277 10.90 -2.78 -6.20
C LEU A 277 9.76 -2.61 -5.19
N ALA A 278 9.46 -1.38 -4.76
CA ALA A 278 8.40 -1.08 -3.80
C ALA A 278 7.04 -1.38 -4.42
N VAL A 279 6.79 -0.88 -5.64
CA VAL A 279 5.58 -1.21 -6.42
C VAL A 279 5.43 -2.71 -6.60
N ARG A 280 6.51 -3.39 -7.03
CA ARG A 280 6.47 -4.85 -7.26
C ARG A 280 6.19 -5.68 -6.00
N SER A 281 6.49 -5.14 -4.82
CA SER A 281 6.31 -5.81 -3.52
C SER A 281 4.93 -5.59 -2.89
N LEU A 282 4.09 -4.76 -3.53
CA LEU A 282 2.72 -4.56 -3.07
C LEU A 282 1.92 -5.86 -3.25
N PRO A 283 1.00 -6.17 -2.32
CA PRO A 283 0.18 -7.36 -2.42
C PRO A 283 -0.84 -7.23 -3.56
N ASP A 284 -1.00 -8.33 -4.29
CA ASP A 284 -1.97 -8.42 -5.39
C ASP A 284 -3.42 -8.48 -4.87
N ASP A 285 -4.35 -8.10 -5.75
CA ASP A 285 -5.80 -8.37 -5.81
C ASP A 285 -6.39 -9.78 -5.70
N PRO A 286 -6.61 -10.47 -4.57
CA PRO A 286 -7.22 -11.80 -4.68
C PRO A 286 -8.63 -11.73 -5.28
N GLY A 287 -9.32 -10.58 -5.12
CA GLY A 287 -10.63 -10.28 -5.68
C GLY A 287 -10.65 -9.44 -6.95
N ALA A 288 -9.50 -9.12 -7.58
CA ALA A 288 -9.51 -8.33 -8.82
C ALA A 288 -10.17 -9.08 -9.98
N SER A 289 -11.00 -8.35 -10.73
CA SER A 289 -11.44 -8.77 -12.06
C SER A 289 -10.28 -8.66 -13.07
N PRO A 290 -10.17 -9.58 -14.04
CA PRO A 290 -9.25 -9.42 -15.15
C PRO A 290 -9.59 -8.21 -16.03
N GLN A 291 -8.59 -7.63 -16.67
CA GLN A 291 -8.69 -6.46 -17.53
C GLN A 291 -8.92 -6.84 -19.00
N VAL A 292 -8.21 -7.86 -19.50
CA VAL A 292 -8.32 -8.31 -20.90
C VAL A 292 -8.73 -9.78 -21.03
N LEU A 293 -8.44 -10.60 -20.02
CA LEU A 293 -8.93 -11.97 -19.95
C LEU A 293 -10.37 -12.04 -19.41
N THR A 294 -11.04 -13.17 -19.61
CA THR A 294 -12.27 -13.51 -18.88
C THR A 294 -11.94 -14.15 -17.53
N ASP A 295 -12.90 -14.21 -16.60
CA ASP A 295 -12.70 -14.89 -15.31
C ASP A 295 -12.27 -16.35 -15.46
N ARG A 296 -12.83 -17.06 -16.46
CA ARG A 296 -12.43 -18.44 -16.77
C ARG A 296 -10.98 -18.50 -17.27
N GLN A 297 -10.60 -17.61 -18.17
CA GLN A 297 -9.23 -17.55 -18.70
C GLN A 297 -8.20 -17.19 -17.62
N LEU A 298 -8.51 -16.22 -16.75
CA LEU A 298 -7.65 -15.89 -15.61
C LEU A 298 -7.52 -17.09 -14.65
N THR A 299 -8.63 -17.81 -14.40
CA THR A 299 -8.60 -19.04 -13.58
C THR A 299 -7.73 -20.12 -14.21
N THR A 300 -7.84 -20.35 -15.53
CA THR A 300 -6.96 -21.26 -16.27
C THR A 300 -5.49 -20.82 -16.19
N LEU A 301 -5.20 -19.53 -16.34
CA LEU A 301 -3.83 -19.00 -16.26
C LEU A 301 -3.26 -19.15 -14.85
N ARG A 302 -4.07 -18.97 -13.79
CA ARG A 302 -3.68 -19.26 -12.40
C ARG A 302 -3.35 -20.74 -12.22
N ALA A 303 -4.08 -21.67 -12.84
CA ALA A 303 -3.76 -23.09 -12.81
C ALA A 303 -2.45 -23.40 -13.56
N PHE A 304 -2.29 -22.85 -14.76
CA PHE A 304 -1.07 -22.94 -15.54
C PHE A 304 0.14 -22.41 -14.74
N ALA A 305 0.01 -21.25 -14.09
CA ALA A 305 1.06 -20.64 -13.29
C ALA A 305 1.49 -21.49 -12.10
N ARG A 306 0.55 -22.17 -11.41
CA ARG A 306 0.89 -23.08 -10.30
C ARG A 306 1.74 -24.27 -10.74
N VAL A 307 1.56 -24.72 -11.98
CA VAL A 307 2.34 -25.83 -12.55
C VAL A 307 3.71 -25.35 -13.04
N VAL A 308 3.75 -24.25 -13.80
CA VAL A 308 4.97 -23.77 -14.46
C VAL A 308 5.93 -23.07 -13.51
N VAL A 309 5.41 -22.28 -12.58
CA VAL A 309 6.17 -21.54 -11.57
C VAL A 309 5.58 -21.85 -10.20
N PRO A 310 5.81 -23.07 -9.67
CA PRO A 310 5.30 -23.44 -8.35
C PRO A 310 5.88 -22.50 -7.30
N GLN A 311 5.01 -22.06 -6.39
CA GLN A 311 5.34 -21.14 -5.30
C GLN A 311 4.90 -21.74 -3.97
N ASP A 312 5.66 -21.46 -2.92
CA ASP A 312 5.32 -21.81 -1.55
C ASP A 312 4.26 -20.84 -0.96
N ASP A 313 4.18 -20.74 0.37
CA ASP A 313 3.21 -19.91 1.08
C ASP A 313 3.26 -18.43 0.66
N ARG A 314 2.07 -17.82 0.52
CA ARG A 314 1.86 -16.40 0.13
C ARG A 314 2.36 -16.07 -1.29
N PRO A 315 1.78 -16.70 -2.33
CA PRO A 315 2.26 -16.57 -3.71
C PRO A 315 2.02 -15.17 -4.28
N VAL A 316 2.87 -14.78 -5.25
CA VAL A 316 2.58 -13.70 -6.19
C VAL A 316 1.47 -14.17 -7.13
N ASP A 317 0.44 -13.34 -7.37
CA ASP A 317 -0.58 -13.67 -8.39
C ASP A 317 -0.02 -13.36 -9.79
N LEU A 318 0.82 -14.27 -10.28
CA LEU A 318 1.51 -14.13 -11.57
C LEU A 318 0.52 -13.97 -12.72
N ALA A 319 -0.60 -14.70 -12.68
CA ALA A 319 -1.62 -14.66 -13.72
C ALA A 319 -2.29 -13.27 -13.79
N LEU A 320 -2.64 -12.69 -12.65
CA LEU A 320 -3.20 -11.34 -12.60
C LEU A 320 -2.21 -10.29 -13.10
N ARG A 321 -0.92 -10.44 -12.78
CA ARG A 321 0.13 -9.53 -13.28
C ARG A 321 0.36 -9.66 -14.78
N VAL A 322 0.28 -10.87 -15.33
CA VAL A 322 0.33 -11.10 -16.78
C VAL A 322 -0.88 -10.51 -17.48
N ASP A 323 -2.09 -10.67 -16.93
CA ASP A 323 -3.30 -10.01 -17.47
C ASP A 323 -3.16 -8.47 -17.50
N ALA A 324 -2.63 -7.86 -16.43
CA ALA A 324 -2.33 -6.42 -16.42
C ALA A 324 -1.25 -6.03 -17.45
N GLN A 325 -0.18 -6.83 -17.58
CA GLN A 325 0.86 -6.63 -18.59
C GLN A 325 0.26 -6.64 -20.02
N LEU A 326 -0.65 -7.57 -20.30
CA LEU A 326 -1.34 -7.65 -21.59
C LEU A 326 -2.26 -6.44 -21.83
N ALA A 327 -2.96 -5.97 -20.79
CA ALA A 327 -3.80 -4.78 -20.86
C ALA A 327 -3.01 -3.51 -21.19
N ASP A 328 -1.79 -3.40 -20.67
CA ASP A 328 -0.87 -2.30 -20.96
C ASP A 328 -0.19 -2.43 -22.34
N GLY A 329 -0.44 -3.52 -23.07
CA GLY A 329 0.20 -3.82 -24.36
C GLY A 329 1.72 -4.05 -24.22
N LEU A 330 2.15 -4.54 -23.06
CA LEU A 330 3.55 -4.82 -22.77
C LEU A 330 3.86 -6.29 -23.10
N GLY A 331 4.88 -6.50 -23.91
CA GLY A 331 5.45 -7.82 -24.22
C GLY A 331 6.96 -7.72 -24.32
N ASP A 332 7.63 -8.78 -24.73
CA ASP A 332 9.07 -8.73 -25.01
C ASP A 332 9.41 -8.19 -26.41
N GLY A 333 8.37 -7.83 -27.17
CA GLY A 333 8.49 -7.29 -28.52
C GLY A 333 8.64 -8.34 -29.60
N TRP A 334 8.55 -9.62 -29.24
CA TRP A 334 8.58 -10.75 -30.17
C TRP A 334 7.20 -11.40 -30.23
N ARG A 335 6.90 -11.99 -31.38
CA ARG A 335 5.72 -12.82 -31.58
C ARG A 335 6.13 -14.03 -32.40
N PRO A 336 5.90 -15.26 -31.92
CA PRO A 336 6.15 -16.46 -32.69
C PRO A 336 5.40 -16.44 -34.02
N ASP A 337 6.02 -16.99 -35.06
CA ASP A 337 5.38 -17.08 -36.37
C ASP A 337 4.11 -17.94 -36.27
N GLY A 338 3.05 -17.50 -36.96
CA GLY A 338 1.75 -18.17 -36.92
C GLY A 338 0.86 -17.90 -35.70
N LEU A 339 1.32 -17.18 -34.66
CA LEU A 339 0.44 -16.76 -33.55
C LEU A 339 -0.26 -15.41 -33.84
N PRO A 340 -1.51 -15.22 -33.35
CA PRO A 340 -2.18 -13.92 -33.39
C PRO A 340 -1.53 -12.94 -32.41
N VAL A 341 -2.03 -11.71 -32.34
CA VAL A 341 -1.56 -10.72 -31.35
C VAL A 341 -1.72 -11.22 -29.91
N ASP A 342 -0.86 -10.77 -29.00
CA ASP A 342 -0.66 -11.36 -27.67
C ASP A 342 -1.96 -11.61 -26.90
N VAL A 343 -2.86 -10.62 -26.82
CA VAL A 343 -4.15 -10.78 -26.13
C VAL A 343 -5.00 -11.90 -26.75
N ASP A 344 -5.08 -11.98 -28.08
CA ASP A 344 -5.84 -13.02 -28.77
C ASP A 344 -5.15 -14.39 -28.67
N ALA A 345 -3.81 -14.41 -28.63
CA ALA A 345 -3.02 -15.62 -28.45
C ALA A 345 -3.25 -16.21 -27.04
N TYR A 346 -3.17 -15.37 -26.01
CA TYR A 346 -3.49 -15.75 -24.63
C TYR A 346 -4.91 -16.28 -24.48
N ARG A 347 -5.91 -15.60 -25.04
CA ARG A 347 -7.30 -16.08 -25.01
C ARG A 347 -7.43 -17.45 -25.66
N ALA A 348 -6.86 -17.64 -26.86
CA ALA A 348 -6.93 -18.90 -27.59
C ALA A 348 -6.22 -20.06 -26.87
N GLY A 349 -5.01 -19.83 -26.33
CA GLY A 349 -4.26 -20.86 -25.60
C GLY A 349 -4.91 -21.25 -24.28
N LEU A 350 -5.43 -20.26 -23.54
CA LEU A 350 -6.15 -20.51 -22.29
C LEU A 350 -7.47 -21.24 -22.54
N ASP A 351 -8.21 -20.90 -23.59
CA ASP A 351 -9.44 -21.62 -23.95
C ASP A 351 -9.15 -23.06 -24.36
N ALA A 352 -8.02 -23.30 -25.06
CA ALA A 352 -7.57 -24.64 -25.45
C ALA A 352 -7.19 -25.52 -24.25
N LEU A 353 -6.55 -24.94 -23.23
CA LEU A 353 -6.14 -25.66 -22.01
C LEU A 353 -7.21 -25.73 -20.91
N ALA A 354 -8.26 -24.90 -20.98
CA ALA A 354 -9.27 -24.83 -19.92
C ALA A 354 -9.89 -26.20 -19.54
N PRO A 355 -10.26 -27.09 -20.49
CA PRO A 355 -10.80 -28.41 -20.15
C PRO A 355 -9.80 -29.30 -19.39
N GLU A 356 -8.50 -29.13 -19.65
CA GLU A 356 -7.46 -29.90 -18.97
C GLU A 356 -7.15 -29.31 -17.59
N ALA A 357 -7.14 -27.98 -17.47
CA ALA A 357 -7.01 -27.31 -16.17
C ALA A 357 -8.18 -27.65 -15.21
N ASP A 358 -9.40 -27.79 -15.74
CA ASP A 358 -10.60 -28.19 -14.96
C ASP A 358 -10.44 -29.58 -14.30
N ARG A 359 -9.48 -30.40 -14.75
CA ARG A 359 -9.21 -31.76 -14.22
C ARG A 359 -8.19 -31.78 -13.08
N GLY A 360 -7.58 -30.64 -12.76
CA GLY A 360 -6.64 -30.46 -11.65
C GLY A 360 -5.18 -30.32 -12.08
N ASP A 361 -4.36 -29.76 -11.19
CA ASP A 361 -2.99 -29.33 -11.47
C ASP A 361 -2.05 -30.49 -11.87
N ASP A 362 -2.17 -31.68 -11.25
CA ASP A 362 -1.36 -32.86 -11.60
C ASP A 362 -1.62 -33.35 -13.04
N HIS A 363 -2.89 -33.33 -13.44
CA HIS A 363 -3.28 -33.68 -14.80
C HIS A 363 -2.79 -32.63 -15.79
N LEU A 364 -2.96 -31.35 -15.45
CA LEU A 364 -2.47 -30.24 -16.25
C LEU A 364 -0.94 -30.32 -16.43
N ALA A 365 -0.17 -30.67 -15.39
CA ALA A 365 1.28 -30.86 -15.50
C ALA A 365 1.66 -31.91 -16.55
N THR A 366 0.99 -33.07 -16.55
CA THR A 366 1.21 -34.11 -17.58
C THR A 366 0.87 -33.61 -18.98
N VAL A 367 -0.18 -32.79 -19.11
CA VAL A 367 -0.55 -32.18 -20.39
C VAL A 367 0.49 -31.16 -20.85
N LEU A 368 0.99 -30.31 -19.93
CA LEU A 368 2.00 -29.31 -20.27
C LEU A 368 3.33 -29.94 -20.69
N ASP A 369 3.74 -31.06 -20.09
CA ASP A 369 4.90 -31.84 -20.56
C ASP A 369 4.71 -32.29 -22.02
N ALA A 370 3.54 -32.84 -22.36
CA ALA A 370 3.22 -33.25 -23.73
C ALA A 370 3.08 -32.05 -24.70
N VAL A 371 2.63 -30.88 -24.23
CA VAL A 371 2.63 -29.63 -25.02
C VAL A 371 4.07 -29.20 -25.32
N SER A 372 4.97 -29.21 -24.34
CA SER A 372 6.38 -28.86 -24.52
C SER A 372 7.11 -29.82 -25.48
N GLU A 373 6.71 -31.09 -25.52
CA GLU A 373 7.23 -32.08 -26.49
C GLU A 373 6.59 -31.94 -27.89
N GLY A 374 5.51 -31.17 -28.02
CA GLY A 374 4.73 -31.03 -29.27
C GLY A 374 3.83 -32.23 -29.58
N GLU A 375 3.55 -33.05 -28.57
CA GLU A 375 2.75 -34.28 -28.69
C GLU A 375 1.27 -34.06 -28.33
N HIS A 376 0.93 -32.92 -27.71
CA HIS A 376 -0.44 -32.56 -27.40
C HIS A 376 -1.07 -31.69 -28.50
N THR A 377 -2.18 -32.17 -29.07
CA THR A 377 -3.04 -31.38 -29.96
C THR A 377 -4.31 -30.99 -29.21
N PRO A 378 -4.65 -29.69 -29.11
CA PRO A 378 -5.83 -29.26 -28.38
C PRO A 378 -7.12 -29.79 -29.03
N ALA A 379 -8.09 -30.18 -28.20
CA ALA A 379 -9.36 -30.75 -28.68
C ALA A 379 -10.27 -29.73 -29.39
N ALA A 380 -10.05 -28.43 -29.14
CA ALA A 380 -10.78 -27.32 -29.72
C ALA A 380 -9.90 -26.06 -29.73
N GLY A 381 -10.30 -25.07 -30.52
CA GLY A 381 -9.58 -23.80 -30.66
C GLY A 381 -8.79 -23.69 -31.96
N PRO A 382 -8.12 -22.55 -32.18
CA PRO A 382 -7.46 -22.26 -33.45
C PRO A 382 -6.02 -22.77 -33.55
N PHE A 383 -5.43 -23.26 -32.45
CA PHE A 383 -4.04 -23.69 -32.40
C PHE A 383 -3.86 -25.15 -32.82
N ASP A 384 -2.86 -25.42 -33.64
CA ASP A 384 -2.27 -26.74 -33.75
C ASP A 384 -1.28 -27.02 -32.59
N ALA A 385 -0.65 -28.19 -32.60
CA ALA A 385 0.30 -28.59 -31.56
C ALA A 385 1.54 -27.67 -31.49
N GLU A 386 2.03 -27.17 -32.63
CA GLU A 386 3.21 -26.32 -32.68
C GLU A 386 2.90 -24.91 -32.18
N GLN A 387 1.75 -24.35 -32.56
CA GLN A 387 1.24 -23.08 -32.07
C GLN A 387 0.96 -23.10 -30.58
N LEU A 388 0.33 -24.17 -30.07
CA LEU A 388 0.08 -24.30 -28.62
C LEU A 388 1.40 -24.42 -27.84
N ARG A 389 2.40 -25.15 -28.37
CA ARG A 389 3.73 -25.22 -27.77
C ARG A 389 4.39 -23.85 -27.71
N ALA A 390 4.42 -23.13 -28.82
CA ALA A 390 5.02 -21.80 -28.89
C ALA A 390 4.34 -20.81 -27.93
N TRP A 391 3.00 -20.84 -27.88
CA TRP A 391 2.23 -20.03 -26.94
C TRP A 391 2.53 -20.40 -25.48
N ALA A 392 2.61 -21.69 -25.15
CA ALA A 392 2.90 -22.14 -23.79
C ALA A 392 4.32 -21.74 -23.34
N GLU A 393 5.29 -21.72 -24.25
CA GLU A 393 6.64 -21.21 -23.99
C GLU A 393 6.61 -19.71 -23.65
N ASP A 394 5.97 -18.88 -24.47
CA ASP A 394 5.84 -17.44 -24.23
C ASP A 394 5.12 -17.15 -22.90
N ALA A 395 4.00 -17.83 -22.65
CA ALA A 395 3.26 -17.70 -21.39
C ALA A 395 4.11 -18.10 -20.17
N SER A 396 4.91 -19.16 -20.29
CA SER A 396 5.84 -19.59 -19.24
C SER A 396 6.91 -18.54 -18.98
N VAL A 397 7.44 -17.92 -20.03
CA VAL A 397 8.44 -16.85 -19.94
C VAL A 397 7.85 -15.63 -19.23
N ASP A 398 6.64 -15.20 -19.56
CA ASP A 398 5.99 -14.06 -18.91
C ASP A 398 5.73 -14.33 -17.42
N LEU A 399 5.22 -15.51 -17.07
CA LEU A 399 5.04 -15.91 -15.67
C LEU A 399 6.36 -15.94 -14.91
N ALA A 400 7.41 -16.52 -15.50
CA ALA A 400 8.74 -16.54 -14.90
C ALA A 400 9.31 -15.13 -14.74
N LYS A 401 9.12 -14.23 -15.71
CA LYS A 401 9.52 -12.80 -15.62
C LYS A 401 8.83 -12.09 -14.47
N GLN A 402 7.52 -12.26 -14.31
CA GLN A 402 6.76 -11.69 -13.20
C GLN A 402 7.25 -12.23 -11.85
N TRP A 403 7.55 -13.52 -11.80
CA TRP A 403 8.08 -14.17 -10.60
C TRP A 403 9.46 -13.62 -10.24
N VAL A 404 10.47 -13.68 -11.13
CA VAL A 404 11.84 -13.19 -10.83
C VAL A 404 11.92 -11.68 -10.59
N ALA A 405 10.91 -10.91 -11.01
CA ALA A 405 10.84 -9.48 -10.79
C ALA A 405 10.49 -9.09 -9.34
N HIS A 406 9.90 -10.01 -8.56
CA HIS A 406 9.43 -9.76 -7.21
C HIS A 406 10.57 -9.82 -6.16
N PRO A 407 10.70 -8.88 -5.21
CA PRO A 407 11.82 -8.93 -4.25
C PRO A 407 11.85 -10.13 -3.30
N ALA A 408 10.70 -10.71 -2.97
CA ALA A 408 10.64 -11.94 -2.16
C ALA A 408 11.24 -13.15 -2.89
N THR A 409 10.94 -13.30 -4.18
CA THR A 409 11.45 -14.41 -5.01
C THR A 409 12.91 -14.17 -5.38
N MET A 410 13.32 -12.91 -5.62
CA MET A 410 14.74 -12.55 -5.72
C MET A 410 15.53 -13.02 -4.50
N ALA A 411 14.97 -12.83 -3.29
CA ALA A 411 15.62 -13.32 -2.07
C ALA A 411 15.66 -14.85 -1.98
N GLU A 412 14.60 -15.53 -2.45
CA GLU A 412 14.52 -16.99 -2.52
C GLU A 412 15.63 -17.60 -3.41
N ILE A 413 15.88 -16.99 -4.57
CA ILE A 413 16.92 -17.41 -5.52
C ILE A 413 18.30 -16.77 -5.26
N ASP A 414 18.49 -16.12 -4.10
CA ASP A 414 19.74 -15.46 -3.69
C ASP A 414 20.24 -14.42 -4.72
N TYR A 415 19.31 -13.66 -5.31
CA TYR A 415 19.60 -12.58 -6.26
C TYR A 415 19.59 -11.20 -5.58
N ASP A 416 20.73 -10.51 -5.68
CA ASP A 416 20.95 -9.16 -5.14
C ASP A 416 21.53 -8.18 -6.18
N GLY A 417 21.45 -8.53 -7.47
CA GLY A 417 21.98 -7.72 -8.58
C GLY A 417 21.36 -6.32 -8.72
N PHE A 418 20.29 -6.03 -7.96
CA PHE A 418 19.70 -4.70 -7.82
C PHE A 418 20.55 -3.74 -6.96
N ALA A 419 21.49 -4.25 -6.15
CA ALA A 419 22.37 -3.47 -5.27
C ALA A 419 23.59 -2.88 -6.01
N ASN A 420 23.36 -2.25 -7.16
CA ASN A 420 24.40 -1.77 -8.07
C ASN A 420 24.88 -0.32 -7.80
N GLY A 421 24.41 0.30 -6.71
CA GLY A 421 24.83 1.62 -6.22
C GLY A 421 23.71 2.65 -6.19
N GLY A 422 23.55 3.35 -5.06
CA GLY A 422 22.52 4.37 -4.88
C GLY A 422 22.77 5.70 -5.60
N ASP A 423 21.99 6.72 -5.25
CA ASP A 423 21.99 8.03 -5.94
C ASP A 423 23.21 8.91 -5.61
N GLY A 424 24.01 8.50 -4.63
CA GLY A 424 25.24 9.20 -4.27
C GLY A 424 26.28 9.25 -5.39
N VAL A 425 27.19 10.22 -5.28
CA VAL A 425 28.32 10.40 -6.20
C VAL A 425 29.20 9.15 -6.25
N ARG A 426 29.41 8.50 -5.09
CA ARG A 426 30.11 7.23 -5.00
C ARG A 426 29.10 6.09 -5.04
N LYS A 427 29.14 5.28 -6.09
CA LYS A 427 28.33 4.06 -6.20
C LYS A 427 28.84 3.02 -5.20
N GLN A 428 27.97 2.63 -4.28
CA GLN A 428 28.23 1.61 -3.26
C GLN A 428 27.75 0.23 -3.76
N GLY A 429 28.32 -0.22 -4.88
CA GLY A 429 28.03 -1.55 -5.44
C GLY A 429 28.98 -2.63 -4.91
N PHE A 430 29.04 -3.75 -5.63
CA PHE A 430 29.95 -4.86 -5.34
C PHE A 430 31.42 -4.47 -5.53
N LEU A 431 32.26 -4.86 -4.57
CA LEU A 431 33.73 -4.78 -4.59
C LEU A 431 34.36 -6.15 -4.83
N LEU A 432 33.73 -7.22 -4.32
CA LEU A 432 34.07 -8.61 -4.56
C LEU A 432 33.41 -9.06 -5.86
N LEU A 433 34.23 -9.35 -6.88
CA LEU A 433 33.76 -9.72 -8.22
C LEU A 433 34.10 -11.19 -8.58
N GLY A 434 34.70 -11.94 -7.66
CA GLY A 434 35.06 -13.33 -7.87
C GLY A 434 33.84 -14.25 -7.75
N ALA A 435 33.77 -15.29 -8.58
CA ALA A 435 32.72 -16.31 -8.47
C ALA A 435 32.71 -16.95 -7.07
N GLY A 436 31.52 -17.03 -6.46
CA GLY A 436 31.33 -17.57 -5.11
C GLY A 436 31.82 -16.67 -3.97
N GLN A 437 32.30 -15.46 -4.25
CA GLN A 437 32.58 -14.45 -3.24
C GLN A 437 31.31 -13.65 -2.92
N ARG A 438 31.10 -13.35 -1.65
CA ARG A 438 29.98 -12.53 -1.17
C ARG A 438 30.48 -11.41 -0.30
N GLU A 439 29.88 -10.25 -0.47
CA GLU A 439 30.03 -9.11 0.41
C GLU A 439 29.39 -9.36 1.77
N ALA A 440 29.94 -8.76 2.82
CA ALA A 440 29.40 -8.90 4.17
C ALA A 440 28.01 -8.25 4.36
N TRP A 441 27.55 -7.45 3.40
CA TRP A 441 26.25 -6.79 3.43
C TRP A 441 25.16 -7.53 2.65
N GLU A 442 25.52 -8.57 1.88
CA GLU A 442 24.54 -9.34 1.13
C GLU A 442 23.62 -10.13 2.09
N PRO A 443 22.31 -10.24 1.80
CA PRO A 443 21.41 -11.08 2.58
C PRO A 443 21.83 -12.55 2.46
N ALA A 444 21.82 -13.31 3.55
CA ALA A 444 21.91 -14.77 3.44
C ALA A 444 20.58 -15.31 2.90
N GLY A 445 20.59 -15.98 1.75
CA GLY A 445 19.42 -16.62 1.17
C GLY A 445 18.84 -17.75 2.03
N ALA A 446 17.56 -18.09 1.82
CA ALA A 446 16.83 -19.09 2.61
C ALA A 446 17.38 -20.53 2.46
N ALA A 447 18.10 -20.82 1.37
CA ALA A 447 18.61 -22.15 1.04
C ALA A 447 20.03 -22.45 1.58
N ARG A 448 20.48 -21.76 2.63
CA ARG A 448 21.80 -22.01 3.25
C ARG A 448 21.80 -22.07 4.77
#